data_AF-A0A9D1M754-F1
#
_entry.id   AF-A0A9D1M754-F1
#
_cell.length_a   1.000
_cell.length_b   1.000
_cell.length_c   1.000
_cell.angle_alpha   90.00
_cell.angle_beta   90.00
_cell.angle_gamma   90.00
#
_symmetry.space_group_name_H-M   'P 1'
#
loop_
_entity.id
_entity.type
_entity.pdbx_description
1 polymer ?
#
loop_
_entity_poly.entity_id
_entity_poly.type
_entity_poly.pdbx_seq_one_letter_code
_entity_poly.pdbx_strand_id
1 'polypeptide(L)' 'TLESEVSTDLRIRTTQINFFDTYRFSTPGQPLRGQRIDRYYRLTPEGKFEPERTDRYSVRPYDITELEHTRLYETAETPE' A
#
# COMPACT_ATOMS: atom_id res chain seq x y z
N THR A 1 -14.92 16.04 29.72
CA THR A 1 -14.38 16.59 28.46
C THR A 1 -13.86 15.41 27.67
N LEU A 2 -14.34 15.21 26.43
CA LEU A 2 -13.76 14.20 25.54
C LEU A 2 -12.40 14.73 25.08
N GLU A 3 -11.38 14.56 25.90
CA GLU A 3 -10.01 14.63 25.45
C GLU A 3 -9.79 13.38 24.60
N SER A 4 -10.04 13.51 23.29
CA SER A 4 -9.61 12.50 22.33
C SER A 4 -8.09 12.41 22.45
N GLU A 5 -7.63 11.44 23.22
CA GLU A 5 -6.26 10.94 23.24
C GLU A 5 -5.94 10.40 21.84
N VAL A 6 -5.69 11.28 20.88
CA VAL A 6 -5.06 10.89 19.64
C VAL A 6 -3.64 10.50 20.02
N SER A 7 -3.43 9.20 20.20
CA SER A 7 -2.14 8.61 20.55
C SER A 7 -1.06 9.21 19.64
N THR A 8 -0.09 9.90 20.25
CA THR A 8 1.06 10.51 19.57
C THR A 8 1.96 9.50 18.85
N ASP A 9 1.69 8.20 19.05
CA ASP A 9 2.35 7.07 18.40
C ASP A 9 1.53 6.44 17.26
N LEU A 10 0.50 7.13 16.74
CA LEU A 10 -0.26 6.62 15.62
C LEU A 10 0.63 6.53 14.36
N ARG A 11 0.86 5.29 13.91
CA ARG A 11 1.62 4.97 12.70
C ARG A 11 0.70 4.36 11.67
N ILE A 12 0.78 4.86 10.44
CA ILE A 12 0.08 4.28 9.30
C ILE A 12 1.09 3.56 8.41
N ARG A 13 0.72 2.36 7.98
CA ARG A 13 1.44 1.62 6.95
C ARG A 13 0.54 1.45 5.75
N THR A 14 1.05 1.81 4.57
CA THR A 14 0.41 1.47 3.29
C THR A 14 1.31 0.48 2.54
N THR A 15 0.68 -0.46 1.85
CA THR A 15 1.36 -1.44 0.99
C THR A 15 0.85 -1.23 -0.44
N GLN A 16 1.77 -1.00 -1.37
CA GLN A 16 1.49 -0.88 -2.80
C GLN A 16 2.26 -1.97 -3.54
N ILE A 17 1.66 -2.52 -4.60
CA ILE A 17 2.36 -3.40 -5.53
C ILE A 17 2.31 -2.73 -6.90
N ASN A 18 3.48 -2.44 -7.45
CA ASN A 18 3.60 -1.95 -8.83
C ASN A 18 3.81 -3.14 -9.75
N PHE A 19 2.81 -3.44 -10.58
CA PHE A 19 2.91 -4.50 -11.58
C PHE A 19 3.61 -3.99 -12.84
N PHE A 20 4.50 -4.83 -13.39
CA PHE A 20 5.17 -4.56 -14.66
C PHE A 20 4.45 -5.21 -15.84
N ASP A 21 3.62 -6.22 -15.58
CA ASP A 21 2.83 -6.90 -16.60
C ASP A 21 1.55 -6.09 -16.89
N THR A 22 1.61 -5.20 -17.87
CA THR A 22 0.54 -4.26 -18.21
C THR A 22 -0.76 -4.90 -18.73
N TYR A 23 -0.72 -6.16 -19.20
CA TYR A 23 -1.83 -6.79 -19.94
C TYR A 23 -2.23 -8.21 -19.49
N ARG A 24 -1.81 -8.67 -18.30
CA ARG A 24 -2.01 -10.07 -17.86
C ARG A 24 -3.08 -10.29 -16.78
N PHE A 25 -4.05 -9.39 -16.67
CA PHE A 25 -5.07 -9.45 -15.61
C PHE A 25 -6.06 -10.63 -15.70
N SER A 26 -6.04 -11.42 -16.77
CA SER A 26 -7.13 -12.37 -17.06
C SER A 26 -6.70 -13.81 -17.33
N THR A 27 -5.43 -14.19 -17.13
CA THR A 27 -4.99 -15.59 -17.31
C THR A 27 -4.84 -16.29 -15.96
N PRO A 28 -5.82 -17.13 -15.55
CA PRO A 28 -5.70 -17.94 -14.34
C PRO A 28 -4.43 -18.79 -14.36
N GLY A 29 -3.70 -18.82 -13.24
CA GLY A 29 -2.50 -19.62 -13.07
C GLY A 29 -1.21 -19.02 -13.64
N GLN A 30 -1.25 -17.82 -14.25
CA GLN A 30 -0.02 -17.10 -14.57
C GLN A 30 0.29 -16.05 -13.50
N PRO A 31 1.47 -16.13 -12.84
CA PRO A 31 1.84 -15.15 -11.84
C PRO A 31 2.17 -13.79 -12.47
N LEU A 32 1.81 -12.72 -11.76
CA LEU A 32 2.12 -11.34 -12.14
C LEU A 32 3.43 -10.90 -11.50
N ARG A 33 4.33 -10.31 -12.28
CA ARG A 33 5.58 -9.73 -11.77
C ARG A 33 5.31 -8.33 -11.27
N GLY A 34 5.64 -8.11 -10.00
CA GLY A 34 5.50 -6.80 -9.38
C GLY A 34 6.60 -6.49 -8.38
N GLN A 35 6.67 -5.23 -7.99
CA GLN A 35 7.49 -4.74 -6.89
C GLN A 35 6.59 -4.28 -5.76
N ARG A 36 6.76 -4.86 -4.57
CA ARG A 36 6.14 -4.34 -3.35
C ARG A 36 6.89 -3.12 -2.82
N ILE A 37 6.10 -2.12 -2.45
CA ILE A 37 6.55 -0.87 -1.85
C ILE A 37 5.71 -0.65 -0.60
N ASP A 38 6.37 -0.63 0.56
CA ASP A 38 5.75 -0.31 1.83
C ASP A 38 6.09 1.13 2.22
N ARG A 39 5.08 1.94 2.53
CA ARG A 39 5.27 3.31 3.02
C ARG A 39 4.79 3.41 4.46
N TYR A 40 5.59 4.07 5.28
CA TYR A 40 5.35 4.26 6.70
C TYR A 40 5.19 5.75 6.95
N TYR A 41 4.13 6.11 7.66
CA TYR A 41 3.82 7.48 8.04
C TYR A 41 3.68 7.58 9.55
N ARG A 42 4.18 8.70 10.08
CA ARG A 42 4.06 9.06 11.49
C ARG A 42 3.12 10.24 11.64
N LEU A 43 2.26 10.19 12.66
CA LEU A 43 1.49 11.35 13.07
C LEU A 43 2.38 12.37 13.79
N THR A 44 2.38 13.61 13.30
CA THR A 44 3.05 14.76 13.92
C THR A 44 2.21 15.35 15.06
N PRO A 45 2.81 16.09 15.99
CA PRO A 45 2.07 16.83 17.03
C PRO A 45 1.01 17.79 16.45
N GLU A 46 1.22 18.29 15.23
CA GLU A 46 0.30 19.16 14.50
C GLU A 46 -0.88 18.39 13.84
N GLY A 47 -0.96 17.07 14.06
CA GLY A 47 -2.03 16.22 13.53
C GLY A 47 -1.88 15.84 12.05
N LYS A 48 -0.69 16.00 11.46
CA LYS A 48 -0.39 15.65 10.06
C LYS A 48 0.38 14.35 9.96
N PHE A 49 0.11 13.56 8.93
CA PHE A 49 0.93 12.38 8.62
C PHE A 49 2.13 12.76 7.77
N GLU A 50 3.33 12.47 8.27
CA GLU A 50 4.58 12.68 7.55
C GLU A 50 5.23 11.35 7.14
N PRO A 51 5.84 11.27 5.94
CA PRO A 51 6.59 10.10 5.53
C PRO A 51 7.78 9.84 6.46
N GLU A 52 7.86 8.64 7.01
CA GLU A 52 8.97 8.22 7.88
C GLU A 52 9.96 7.34 7.12
N ARG A 53 9.45 6.33 6.40
CA ARG A 53 10.26 5.34 5.69
C ARG A 53 9.53 4.80 4.47
N THR A 54 10.30 4.42 3.45
CA THR A 54 9.80 3.62 2.32
C THR A 54 10.70 2.42 2.11
N ASP A 55 10.12 1.22 2.19
CA ASP A 55 10.82 -0.03 1.94
C ASP A 55 10.42 -0.56 0.56
N ARG A 56 11.41 -0.76 -0.31
CA ARG A 56 11.21 -1.36 -1.63
C ARG A 56 11.78 -2.77 -1.64
N TYR A 57 10.95 -3.73 -2.02
CA TYR A 57 11.35 -5.12 -2.09
C TYR A 57 11.82 -5.48 -3.50
N SER A 58 12.51 -6.61 -3.63
CA SER A 58 12.87 -7.13 -4.95
C SER A 58 11.64 -7.52 -5.75
N VAL A 59 11.73 -7.42 -7.07
CA VAL A 59 10.67 -7.87 -7.98
C VAL A 59 10.44 -9.36 -7.79
N ARG A 60 9.19 -9.77 -7.66
CA ARG A 60 8.81 -11.18 -7.50
C ARG A 60 7.50 -11.50 -8.24
N PRO A 61 7.25 -12.78 -8.55
CA PRO A 61 5.93 -13.23 -8.96
C PRO A 61 4.92 -13.09 -7.80
N TYR A 62 3.69 -12.70 -8.12
CA TYR A 62 2.52 -12.67 -7.24
C TYR A 62 1.43 -13.56 -7.84
N ASP A 63 0.85 -14.41 -7.01
CA ASP A 63 -0.36 -15.14 -7.37
C ASP A 63 -1.58 -14.24 -7.16
N ILE A 64 -2.58 -14.35 -8.02
CA ILE A 64 -3.81 -13.56 -7.92
C ILE A 64 -4.52 -13.79 -6.57
N THR A 65 -4.43 -14.99 -6.00
CA THR A 65 -4.99 -15.33 -4.69
C THR A 65 -4.27 -14.63 -3.52
N GLU A 66 -2.97 -14.32 -3.66
CA GLU A 66 -2.25 -13.50 -2.67
C GLU A 66 -2.69 -12.02 -2.73
N LEU A 67 -3.08 -11.56 -3.91
CA LEU A 67 -3.56 -10.20 -4.15
C LEU A 67 -4.99 -10.00 -3.63
N GLU A 68 -5.86 -11.00 -3.73
CA GLU A 68 -7.23 -10.95 -3.18
C GLU A 68 -7.25 -10.71 -1.66
N HIS A 69 -6.28 -11.27 -0.93
CA HIS A 69 -6.14 -11.06 0.52
C HIS A 69 -5.44 -9.76 0.87
N THR A 70 -4.69 -9.18 -0.08
CA THR A 70 -4.03 -7.89 0.07
C THR A 70 -5.02 -6.84 -0.41
N ARG A 71 -5.89 -6.33 0.49
CA ARG A 71 -6.74 -5.15 0.19
C ARG A 71 -5.86 -3.97 -0.23
N LEU A 72 -5.54 -3.92 -1.51
CA LEU A 72 -4.95 -2.80 -2.21
C LEU A 72 -6.07 -1.76 -2.25
N TYR A 73 -5.95 -0.73 -1.42
CA TYR A 73 -6.81 0.43 -1.52
C TYR A 73 -6.54 1.08 -2.88
N GLU A 74 -7.36 0.75 -3.86
CA GLU A 74 -7.41 1.40 -5.16
C GLU A 74 -8.20 2.69 -4.98
N THR A 75 -7.54 3.78 -4.57
CA THR A 75 -8.06 5.12 -4.86
C THR A 75 -7.55 5.50 -6.24
N ALA A 76 -8.24 5.01 -7.27
CA ALA A 76 -8.28 5.74 -8.54
C ALA A 76 -9.17 6.96 -8.29
N GLU A 77 -8.58 8.07 -7.86
CA GLU A 77 -9.17 9.35 -8.20
C GLU A 77 -8.95 9.49 -9.71
N THR A 78 -9.97 9.11 -10.48
CA THR A 78 -10.08 9.49 -11.88
C THR A 78 -10.16 11.01 -11.91
N PRO A 79 -9.21 11.72 -12.55
CA PRO A 79 -9.43 13.12 -12.85
C PRO A 79 -10.36 13.18 -14.07
N GLU A 80 -11.61 13.54 -13.85
CA GLU A 80 -12.45 14.31 -14.79
C GLU A 80 -13.67 14.90 -14.07
#